data_AF-A0A6A4GQ89-F1
#
_entry.id   AF-A0A6A4GQ89-F1
#
_cell.length_a   1.000
_cell.length_b   1.000
_cell.length_c   1.000
_cell.angle_alpha   90.00
_cell.angle_beta   90.00
_cell.angle_gamma   90.00
#
_symmetry.space_group_name_H-M   'P 1'
#
loop_
_entity.id
_entity.type
_entity.pdbx_description
1 polymer ?
#
loop_
_entity_poly.entity_id
_entity_poly.type
_entity_poly.pdbx_seq_one_letter_code
_entity_poly.pdbx_strand_id
1 'polypeptide(L)'
;MPSIIIENRSSETIYSFVSKYSNSKGSDEWYKIQANGGADSWNRNNWELVAFKNEADSKRAGIYIPIDKKVIFHSFDDIRVD
;
A
#
# COMPACT_ATOMS: atom_id res chain seq x y z
N MET A 1 -5.13 -2.56 -17.15
CA MET A 1 -6.14 -1.94 -16.25
C MET A 1 -5.37 -1.07 -15.28
N PRO A 2 -5.91 0.08 -14.88
CA PRO A 2 -5.19 0.94 -13.97
C PRO A 2 -5.00 0.29 -12.60
N SER A 3 -3.84 0.52 -11.98
CA SER A 3 -3.48 -0.16 -10.73
C SER A 3 -2.61 0.70 -9.83
N ILE A 4 -2.71 0.44 -8.54
CA ILE A 4 -1.76 0.95 -7.54
C ILE A 4 -0.76 -0.17 -7.28
N ILE A 5 0.52 0.12 -7.48
CA ILE A 5 1.62 -0.82 -7.16
C ILE A 5 2.20 -0.40 -5.82
N ILE A 6 2.38 -1.35 -4.91
CA ILE A 6 3.05 -1.11 -3.63
C ILE A 6 4.34 -1.90 -3.60
N GLU A 7 5.46 -1.24 -3.33
CA GLU A 7 6.77 -1.87 -3.12
C GLU A 7 7.26 -1.57 -1.70
N ASN A 8 7.67 -2.61 -0.97
CA ASN A 8 8.31 -2.48 0.33
C ASN A 8 9.83 -2.55 0.18
N ARG A 9 10.51 -1.41 0.31
CA ARG A 9 11.98 -1.31 0.31
C ARG A 9 12.59 -1.26 1.71
N SER A 10 11.78 -1.41 2.75
CA SER A 10 12.29 -1.55 4.11
C SER A 10 12.90 -2.93 4.34
N SER A 11 13.65 -3.07 5.44
CA SER A 11 14.24 -4.34 5.88
C SER A 11 13.26 -5.26 6.61
N GLU A 12 12.02 -4.80 6.86
CA GLU A 12 11.02 -5.53 7.62
C GLU A 12 9.81 -5.86 6.75
N THR A 13 9.16 -6.98 7.06
CA THR A 13 7.87 -7.29 6.43
C THR A 13 6.81 -6.34 6.96
N ILE A 14 6.04 -5.76 6.05
CA ILE A 14 4.92 -4.88 6.38
C ILE A 14 3.61 -5.44 5.86
N TYR A 15 2.51 -4.87 6.34
CA TYR A 15 1.19 -5.15 5.81
C TYR A 15 0.66 -3.88 5.16
N SER A 16 0.07 -4.02 3.98
CA SER A 16 -0.55 -2.94 3.23
C SER A 16 -2.06 -3.17 3.12
N PHE A 17 -2.78 -2.06 3.08
CA PHE A 17 -4.22 -2.00 2.89
C PHE A 17 -4.47 -0.99 1.77
N VAL A 18 -5.31 -1.33 0.80
CA VAL A 18 -5.78 -0.39 -0.21
C VAL A 18 -7.28 -0.31 -0.10
N SER A 19 -7.79 0.88 0.23
CA SER A 19 -9.22 1.08 0.43
C SER A 19 -10.04 0.63 -0.77
N LYS A 20 -11.31 0.34 -0.52
CA LYS A 20 -12.30 -0.01 -1.53
C LYS A 20 -13.19 1.16 -1.95
N TYR A 21 -12.80 2.42 -1.66
CA TYR A 21 -13.69 3.58 -1.85
C TYR A 21 -14.15 3.73 -3.30
N SER A 22 -13.27 3.48 -4.27
CA SER A 22 -13.60 3.53 -5.70
C SER A 22 -14.19 2.22 -6.26
N ASN A 23 -14.17 1.15 -5.47
CA ASN A 23 -14.55 -0.18 -5.91
C ASN A 23 -15.16 -0.99 -4.75
N SER A 24 -16.48 -0.92 -4.59
CA SER A 24 -17.21 -1.59 -3.50
C SER A 24 -17.08 -3.13 -3.49
N LYS A 25 -16.61 -3.73 -4.59
CA LYS A 25 -16.30 -5.18 -4.67
C LYS A 25 -14.87 -5.51 -4.24
N GLY A 26 -14.05 -4.50 -3.95
CA GLY A 26 -12.70 -4.67 -3.42
C GLY A 26 -12.69 -5.13 -1.97
N SER A 27 -11.50 -5.50 -1.49
CA SER A 27 -11.25 -5.85 -0.10
C SER A 27 -10.54 -4.71 0.63
N ASP A 28 -10.90 -4.57 1.90
CA ASP A 28 -10.33 -3.66 2.89
C ASP A 28 -9.42 -4.44 3.87
N GLU A 29 -8.91 -5.61 3.44
CA GLU A 29 -8.02 -6.45 4.23
C GLU A 29 -6.56 -5.96 4.18
N TRP A 30 -5.78 -6.46 5.14
CA TRP A 30 -4.34 -6.23 5.21
C TRP A 30 -3.59 -7.37 4.52
N TYR A 31 -2.77 -7.03 3.53
CA TYR A 31 -1.97 -7.97 2.76
C TYR A 31 -0.49 -7.81 3.09
N LYS A 32 0.20 -8.94 3.32
CA LYS A 32 1.63 -8.96 3.66
C LYS A 32 2.46 -8.62 2.42
N ILE A 33 3.37 -7.65 2.57
CA ILE A 33 4.37 -7.28 1.55
C ILE A 33 5.76 -7.56 2.13
N GLN A 34 6.44 -8.51 1.49
CA GLN A 34 7.76 -8.98 1.94
C GLN A 34 8.77 -7.84 1.95
N ALA A 35 9.74 -7.92 2.87
CA ALA A 35 10.86 -6.97 2.95
C ALA A 35 11.74 -6.98 1.68
N ASN A 36 12.63 -6.00 1.59
CA ASN A 36 13.74 -5.97 0.62
C ASN A 36 13.29 -6.02 -0.85
N GLY A 37 12.26 -5.26 -1.21
CA GLY A 37 11.77 -5.09 -2.58
C GLY A 37 10.54 -5.94 -2.93
N GLY A 38 9.90 -6.59 -1.94
CA GLY A 38 8.63 -7.26 -2.17
C GLY A 38 7.56 -6.28 -2.67
N ALA A 39 6.74 -6.71 -3.63
CA ALA A 39 5.75 -5.84 -4.24
C ALA A 39 4.46 -6.59 -4.58
N ASP A 40 3.35 -5.85 -4.64
CA ASP A 40 2.06 -6.35 -5.09
C ASP A 40 1.27 -5.21 -5.78
N SER A 41 0.15 -5.55 -6.43
CA SER A 41 -0.65 -4.63 -7.24
C SER A 41 -2.14 -4.78 -6.99
N TRP A 42 -2.84 -3.63 -6.89
CA TRP A 42 -4.28 -3.56 -6.70
C TRP A 42 -4.93 -2.85 -7.88
N ASN A 43 -5.81 -3.59 -8.57
CA ASN A 43 -6.70 -2.99 -9.54
C ASN A 43 -7.74 -2.11 -8.82
N ARG A 44 -7.73 -0.81 -9.13
CA ARG A 44 -8.56 0.23 -8.51
C ARG A 44 -8.95 1.27 -9.54
N ASN A 45 -9.87 2.15 -9.17
CA ASN A 45 -10.29 3.28 -9.99
C ASN A 45 -10.04 4.59 -9.23
N ASN A 46 -9.89 5.71 -9.94
CA ASN A 46 -9.90 7.04 -9.34
C ASN A 46 -8.81 7.28 -8.26
N TRP A 47 -9.17 7.37 -6.98
CA TRP A 47 -8.26 7.62 -5.85
C TRP A 47 -8.50 6.61 -4.74
N GLU A 48 -7.44 6.21 -4.05
CA GLU A 48 -7.53 5.31 -2.90
C GLU A 48 -6.55 5.70 -1.79
N LEU A 49 -6.92 5.36 -0.56
CA LEU A 49 -6.01 5.34 0.57
C LEU A 49 -5.18 4.07 0.51
N VAL A 50 -3.86 4.24 0.50
CA VAL A 50 -2.90 3.18 0.77
C VAL A 50 -2.41 3.35 2.19
N ALA A 51 -2.63 2.35 3.04
CA ALA A 51 -2.18 2.34 4.42
C ALA A 51 -1.21 1.19 4.67
N PHE A 52 -0.34 1.38 5.66
CA PHE A 52 0.69 0.45 6.07
C PHE A 52 0.60 0.23 7.57
N LYS A 53 0.92 -1.00 8.01
CA LYS A 53 1.13 -1.33 9.42
C LYS A 53 2.31 -2.29 9.60
N ASN A 54 2.93 -2.26 10.77
CA ASN A 54 3.89 -3.29 11.14
C ASN A 54 3.17 -4.58 11.59
N GLU A 55 3.93 -5.65 11.80
CA GLU A 55 3.37 -6.94 12.22
C GLU A 55 2.59 -6.85 13.53
N ALA A 56 3.14 -6.11 14.50
CA ALA A 56 2.52 -5.88 15.81
C ALA A 56 1.34 -4.89 15.78
N ASP A 57 1.06 -4.25 14.65
CA ASP A 57 0.02 -3.24 14.49
C ASP A 57 0.11 -2.07 15.50
N SER A 58 1.33 -1.71 15.88
CA SER A 58 1.64 -0.60 16.80
C SER A 58 2.06 0.68 16.07
N LYS A 59 2.35 0.59 14.78
CA LYS A 59 2.66 1.72 13.90
C LYS A 59 1.83 1.62 12.63
N ARG A 60 1.28 2.76 12.21
CA ARG A 60 0.59 2.89 10.94
C ARG A 60 0.97 4.19 10.26
N ALA A 61 0.99 4.15 8.93
CA ALA A 61 1.14 5.32 8.08
C ALA A 61 0.28 5.13 6.84
N GLY A 62 -0.10 6.21 6.17
CA GLY A 62 -0.92 6.10 4.97
C GLY A 62 -0.84 7.33 4.09
N ILE A 63 -1.18 7.13 2.83
CA ILE A 63 -1.15 8.16 1.81
C ILE A 63 -2.37 8.01 0.90
N TYR A 64 -2.96 9.14 0.51
CA TYR A 64 -4.09 9.18 -0.41
C TYR A 64 -3.58 9.57 -1.80
N ILE A 65 -3.76 8.70 -2.79
CA ILE A 65 -3.14 8.83 -4.11
C ILE A 65 -4.13 8.53 -5.24
N PRO A 66 -3.90 9.10 -6.45
CA PRO A 66 -4.59 8.64 -7.64
C PRO A 66 -4.10 7.24 -8.04
N ILE A 67 -4.89 6.53 -8.84
CA ILE A 67 -4.50 5.29 -9.52
C ILE A 67 -3.30 5.51 -10.48
N ASP A 68 -2.74 4.41 -10.98
CA ASP A 68 -1.57 4.40 -11.88
C ASP A 68 -0.31 4.99 -11.26
N LYS A 69 -0.20 4.83 -9.94
CA LYS A 69 0.94 5.24 -9.14
C LYS A 69 1.63 4.07 -8.48
N LYS A 70 2.94 4.22 -8.27
CA LYS A 70 3.74 3.29 -7.50
C LYS A 70 4.06 3.90 -6.14
N VAL A 71 3.57 3.28 -5.08
CA VAL A 71 3.87 3.64 -3.70
C VAL A 71 5.05 2.82 -3.21
N ILE A 72 6.09 3.50 -2.77
CA ILE A 72 7.32 2.88 -2.28
C ILE A 72 7.43 3.16 -0.79
N PHE A 73 7.32 2.10 0.01
CA PHE A 73 7.46 2.15 1.46
C PHE A 73 8.93 1.97 1.84
N HIS A 74 9.54 2.98 2.46
CA HIS A 74 10.87 2.89 3.07
C HIS A 74 10.79 2.80 4.60
N SER A 75 9.89 3.58 5.19
CA SER A 75 9.58 3.55 6.62
C SER A 75 8.21 4.18 6.88
N PHE A 76 7.72 4.15 8.12
CA PHE A 76 6.46 4.83 8.49
C PHE A 76 6.54 6.35 8.35
N ASP A 77 7.75 6.93 8.30
CA ASP A 77 7.98 8.37 8.14
C ASP A 77 8.47 8.72 6.72
N ASP A 78 8.69 7.74 5.84
CA ASP A 78 9.16 7.92 4.45
C ASP A 78 8.40 6.97 3.51
N ILE A 79 7.32 7.51 2.93
CA ILE A 79 6.52 6.89 1.88
C ILE A 79 6.62 7.77 0.64
N ARG A 80 7.01 7.18 -0.50
CA ARG A 80 7.20 7.90 -1.76
C ARG A 80 6.22 7.44 -2.81
N VAL A 81 5.95 8.31 -3.77
CA VAL A 81 5.02 8.05 -4.87
C VAL A 81 5.68 8.45 -6.19
N ASP A 82 5.79 7.49 -7.09
CA ASP A 82 6.22 7.69 -8.48
C ASP A 82 4.98 7.68 -9.42
#